data_AF-A0A3D1HMB4-F1
#
_entry.id   AF-A0A3D1HMB4-F1
#
_cell.length_a   1.000
_cell.length_b   1.000
_cell.length_c   1.000
_cell.angle_alpha   90.00
_cell.angle_beta   90.00
_cell.angle_gamma   90.00
#
_symmetry.space_group_name_H-M   'P 1'
#
loop_
_entity.id
_entity.type
_entity.pdbx_description
1 polymer ?
#
loop_
_entity_poly.entity_id
_entity_poly.type
_entity_poly.pdbx_seq_one_letter_code
_entity_poly.pdbx_strand_id
1 'polypeptide(L)'
;TMKKTLLYSLAAFIGFAFASCNGDYDDWSAPQEWDQEDAITIPGFTASAASAEINLANPGENVQTFTLSTATLPKGAELDHTRVILTPADEENMTYDLPQTLEATAEGTIDSTALQDAVVKAYGKRPSARPFKAKVYSDVVVNGQSLLVDAGEITLNIKPKAPFISKAYYFIGDFNGWNTDVNELVKYKFSHSDADVYEDPVFTYTVTTTGSNQCWKIIPQENIDANNIWAQGVVGTEKDGSTDTEGALVTDNPQAGKFADPGTYVITLNMLDYTYSIVKADSYYMVGGVYGWNAEAASKLAFYCDGGSVASITTQWTGDANLKIWNRDNIGNWNAAWGSLTDGETKAEGDLTNNNAQAFVCPEKGAYYTLTIDMAAKKYSWMKLEDQNPKTFNTVSIIGAFNNWNGDVDMEQTAKHNWYLRHTFSAGTELKFRSNHDWNSDNWGGQPASVAGMIYTAKASGDNINIPAGTYDIYFNDITGKFMFVKAN
;
A
#
# COMPACT_ATOMS: atom_id res chain seq x y z
N THR A 1 -69.33 35.91 7.35
CA THR A 1 -68.55 36.41 6.20
C THR A 1 -67.14 36.70 6.65
N MET A 2 -66.24 35.72 6.58
CA MET A 2 -64.78 35.88 6.73
C MET A 2 -64.12 34.76 5.93
N LYS A 3 -64.06 34.96 4.62
CA LYS A 3 -63.14 34.31 3.67
C LYS A 3 -62.27 35.44 3.13
N LYS A 4 -60.96 35.22 2.99
CA LYS A 4 -59.94 36.09 2.35
C LYS A 4 -58.91 36.81 3.25
N THR A 5 -58.67 36.40 4.49
CA THR A 5 -57.62 37.05 5.33
C THR A 5 -56.27 36.32 5.36
N LEU A 6 -56.13 35.11 4.80
CA LEU A 6 -54.83 34.39 4.80
C LEU A 6 -54.02 34.52 3.49
N LEU A 7 -54.66 34.93 2.39
CA LEU A 7 -54.03 34.99 1.05
C LEU A 7 -53.35 36.33 0.74
N TYR A 8 -53.45 37.32 1.62
CA TYR A 8 -52.89 38.66 1.41
C TYR A 8 -51.73 39.03 2.36
N SER A 9 -51.34 38.14 3.28
CA SER A 9 -50.17 38.35 4.14
C SER A 9 -48.85 37.87 3.53
N LEU A 10 -48.85 37.35 2.30
CA LEU A 10 -47.64 36.88 1.59
C LEU A 10 -47.27 37.73 0.36
N ALA A 11 -47.92 38.89 0.16
CA ALA A 11 -47.75 39.72 -1.05
C ALA A 11 -47.35 41.18 -0.75
N ALA A 12 -46.66 41.43 0.37
CA ALA A 12 -46.25 42.78 0.76
C ALA A 12 -44.85 42.80 1.39
N PHE A 13 -43.81 42.51 0.61
CA PHE A 13 -42.46 43.03 0.83
C PHE A 13 -41.64 43.03 -0.48
N ILE A 14 -42.20 43.63 -1.55
CA ILE A 14 -41.39 44.08 -2.69
C ILE A 14 -41.12 45.57 -2.48
N GLY A 15 -39.98 45.87 -1.88
CA GLY A 15 -39.43 47.22 -1.73
C GLY A 15 -38.16 47.32 -2.56
N PHE A 16 -38.24 48.06 -3.66
CA PHE A 16 -37.13 48.40 -4.55
C PHE A 16 -35.90 48.91 -3.79
N ALA A 17 -34.76 48.25 -3.98
CA ALA A 17 -33.44 48.87 -3.89
C ALA A 17 -32.79 48.80 -5.27
N PHE A 18 -32.92 49.87 -6.05
CA PHE A 18 -31.98 50.15 -7.14
C PHE A 18 -30.66 50.57 -6.50
N ALA A 19 -29.69 49.67 -6.45
CA ALA A 19 -28.30 50.01 -6.22
C ALA A 19 -27.47 49.48 -7.40
N SER A 20 -27.05 50.44 -8.23
CA SER A 20 -25.91 50.47 -9.14
C SER A 20 -25.26 49.13 -9.53
N CYS A 21 -25.28 48.86 -10.84
CA CYS A 21 -24.29 48.01 -11.50
C CYS A 21 -22.88 48.38 -11.03
N ASN A 22 -22.11 47.38 -10.61
CA ASN A 22 -20.69 47.30 -10.95
C ASN A 22 -20.54 45.96 -11.67
N GLY A 23 -20.36 46.04 -12.99
CA GLY A 23 -20.20 44.87 -13.82
C GLY A 23 -18.84 44.25 -13.63
N ASP A 24 -18.83 42.94 -13.39
CA ASP A 24 -17.82 42.07 -13.96
C ASP A 24 -18.55 41.14 -14.94
N TYR A 25 -18.25 41.36 -16.22
CA TYR A 25 -18.63 40.47 -17.31
C TYR A 25 -17.68 39.29 -17.26
N ASP A 26 -18.12 38.15 -16.73
CA ASP A 26 -17.48 36.87 -17.02
C ASP A 26 -18.51 35.73 -17.09
N ASP A 27 -18.29 34.89 -18.10
CA ASP A 27 -18.89 33.60 -18.39
C ASP A 27 -20.32 33.54 -18.98
N TRP A 28 -20.41 33.89 -20.27
CA TRP A 28 -21.60 33.66 -21.11
C TRP A 28 -21.81 32.18 -21.50
N SER A 29 -20.99 31.26 -20.98
CA SER A 29 -21.06 29.81 -21.24
C SER A 29 -21.51 28.96 -20.05
N ALA A 30 -21.80 29.58 -18.90
CA ALA A 30 -22.53 28.90 -17.83
C ALA A 30 -24.01 28.73 -18.26
N PRO A 31 -24.60 27.51 -18.21
CA PRO A 31 -26.05 27.36 -18.34
C PRO A 31 -26.73 28.25 -17.31
N GLN A 32 -27.83 28.91 -17.68
CA GLN A 32 -28.65 29.65 -16.71
C GLN A 32 -29.13 28.68 -15.64
N GLU A 33 -28.53 28.73 -14.45
CA GLU A 33 -29.12 28.19 -13.24
C GLU A 33 -30.23 29.17 -12.84
N TRP A 34 -31.47 28.69 -12.84
CA TRP A 34 -32.54 29.39 -12.15
C TRP A 34 -32.22 29.27 -10.67
N ASP A 35 -32.11 30.40 -9.95
CA ASP A 35 -32.02 30.38 -8.49
C ASP A 35 -33.14 29.46 -7.97
N GLN A 36 -32.76 28.40 -7.27
CA GLN A 36 -33.70 27.51 -6.61
C GLN A 36 -34.54 28.37 -5.65
N GLU A 37 -35.87 28.29 -5.71
CA GLU A 37 -36.73 29.05 -4.80
C GLU A 37 -36.32 28.78 -3.34
N ASP A 38 -36.16 29.84 -2.56
CA ASP A 38 -35.78 29.75 -1.14
C ASP A 38 -36.72 28.80 -0.40
N ALA A 39 -36.14 27.85 0.36
CA ALA A 39 -36.94 26.91 1.14
C ALA A 39 -37.79 27.64 2.19
N ILE A 40 -39.06 27.27 2.30
CA ILE A 40 -39.97 27.81 3.31
C ILE A 40 -40.04 26.89 4.53
N THR A 41 -40.45 27.43 5.68
CA THR A 41 -40.70 26.63 6.89
C THR A 41 -42.21 26.48 7.13
N ILE A 42 -42.65 25.27 7.44
CA ILE A 42 -44.04 25.01 7.88
C ILE A 42 -44.02 24.78 9.40
N PRO A 43 -44.77 25.56 10.20
CA PRO A 43 -44.81 25.38 11.65
C PRO A 43 -45.18 23.95 12.04
N GLY A 44 -44.28 23.30 12.80
CA GLY A 44 -44.46 21.93 13.27
C GLY A 44 -44.06 20.84 12.29
N PHE A 45 -43.65 21.18 11.05
CA PHE A 45 -43.04 20.22 10.11
C PHE A 45 -41.54 20.12 10.39
N THR A 46 -41.13 19.07 11.10
CA THR A 46 -39.75 18.87 11.55
C THR A 46 -39.29 17.44 11.32
N ALA A 47 -38.01 17.27 11.01
CA ALA A 47 -37.31 15.99 11.01
C ALA A 47 -36.79 15.64 12.42
N SER A 48 -36.69 14.36 12.71
CA SER A 48 -36.05 13.82 13.92
C SER A 48 -35.26 12.57 13.57
N ALA A 49 -34.04 12.43 14.10
CA ALA A 49 -33.23 11.25 13.85
C ALA A 49 -33.97 9.98 14.31
N ALA A 50 -33.99 8.95 13.46
CA ALA A 50 -34.73 7.72 13.73
C ALA A 50 -34.02 6.83 14.77
N SER A 51 -32.71 6.97 14.91
CA SER A 51 -31.87 6.25 15.86
C SER A 51 -30.69 7.10 16.31
N ALA A 52 -30.07 6.70 17.43
CA ALA A 52 -28.85 7.34 17.93
C ALA A 52 -27.61 7.01 17.07
N GLU A 53 -27.61 5.82 16.45
CA GLU A 53 -26.60 5.32 15.52
C GLU A 53 -27.29 4.59 14.36
N ILE A 54 -26.82 4.82 13.15
CA ILE A 54 -27.17 4.09 11.94
C ILE A 54 -26.01 3.15 11.60
N ASN A 55 -26.23 1.83 11.72
CA ASN A 55 -25.19 0.83 11.47
C ASN A 55 -25.41 0.14 10.12
N LEU A 56 -24.46 0.34 9.20
CA LEU A 56 -24.52 -0.17 7.83
C LEU A 56 -23.96 -1.59 7.66
N ALA A 57 -23.65 -2.32 8.73
CA ALA A 57 -23.15 -3.69 8.62
C ALA A 57 -24.12 -4.63 7.88
N ASN A 58 -25.43 -4.48 8.12
CA ASN A 58 -26.51 -5.26 7.49
C ASN A 58 -27.76 -4.37 7.24
N PRO A 59 -27.69 -3.38 6.33
CA PRO A 59 -28.64 -2.27 6.29
C PRO A 59 -29.98 -2.57 5.60
N GLY A 60 -30.09 -3.69 4.86
CA GLY A 60 -31.16 -3.85 3.87
C GLY A 60 -30.95 -2.95 2.65
N GLU A 61 -31.95 -2.81 1.77
CA GLU A 61 -31.88 -1.90 0.62
C GLU A 61 -31.96 -0.44 1.06
N ASN A 62 -32.91 -0.13 1.94
CA ASN A 62 -33.20 1.21 2.44
C ASN A 62 -33.05 1.26 3.97
N VAL A 63 -32.44 2.34 4.47
CA VAL A 63 -32.16 2.54 5.90
C VAL A 63 -33.02 3.66 6.45
N GLN A 64 -33.73 3.41 7.55
CA GLN A 64 -34.44 4.46 8.27
C GLN A 64 -33.44 5.43 8.91
N THR A 65 -33.45 6.70 8.48
CA THR A 65 -32.48 7.70 8.96
C THR A 65 -33.12 8.77 9.82
N PHE A 66 -34.31 9.23 9.43
CA PHE A 66 -35.10 10.20 10.19
C PHE A 66 -36.59 9.89 10.09
N THR A 67 -37.40 10.56 10.90
CA THR A 67 -38.86 10.59 10.75
C THR A 67 -39.32 12.03 10.59
N LEU A 68 -40.40 12.23 9.83
CA LEU A 68 -41.06 13.52 9.71
C LEU A 68 -42.24 13.58 10.68
N SER A 69 -42.41 14.73 11.33
CA SER A 69 -43.56 15.02 12.18
C SER A 69 -44.90 14.93 11.42
N THR A 70 -46.00 14.66 12.13
CA THR A 70 -47.36 14.59 11.57
C THR A 70 -48.03 15.97 11.37
N ALA A 71 -47.24 17.00 11.04
CA ALA A 71 -47.75 18.35 10.83
C ALA A 71 -48.93 18.34 9.83
N THR A 72 -49.97 19.12 10.11
CA THR A 72 -51.10 19.23 9.18
C THR A 72 -50.66 20.01 7.95
N LEU A 73 -50.41 19.30 6.86
CA LEU A 73 -50.12 19.93 5.57
C LEU A 73 -51.34 20.75 5.10
N PRO A 74 -51.13 21.79 4.26
CA PRO A 74 -52.23 22.54 3.67
C PRO A 74 -53.26 21.62 2.99
N LYS A 75 -54.53 22.00 2.99
CA LYS A 75 -55.59 21.16 2.42
C LYS A 75 -55.35 20.89 0.93
N GLY A 76 -55.21 19.62 0.55
CA GLY A 76 -54.90 19.20 -0.83
C GLY A 76 -53.40 19.20 -1.15
N ALA A 77 -52.55 19.29 -0.13
CA ALA A 77 -51.11 19.13 -0.24
C ALA A 77 -50.68 17.68 -0.04
N GLU A 78 -49.72 17.22 -0.82
CA GLU A 78 -49.06 15.91 -0.69
C GLU A 78 -47.54 16.09 -0.62
N LEU A 79 -46.86 15.19 0.09
CA LEU A 79 -45.41 15.11 0.08
C LEU A 79 -44.97 14.37 -1.18
N ASP A 80 -43.94 14.88 -1.85
CA ASP A 80 -43.38 14.29 -3.05
C ASP A 80 -41.91 13.89 -2.81
N HIS A 81 -40.94 14.64 -3.34
CA HIS A 81 -39.53 14.33 -3.21
C HIS A 81 -38.94 14.83 -1.89
N THR A 82 -38.23 13.98 -1.17
CA THR A 82 -37.48 14.36 0.04
C THR A 82 -35.99 14.16 -0.21
N ARG A 83 -35.17 15.09 0.28
CA ARG A 83 -33.71 15.02 0.16
C ARG A 83 -33.03 15.43 1.45
N VAL A 84 -31.85 14.88 1.66
CA VAL A 84 -30.99 15.18 2.80
C VAL A 84 -29.65 15.71 2.30
N ILE A 85 -29.27 16.89 2.77
CA ILE A 85 -27.91 17.40 2.59
C ILE A 85 -27.10 16.98 3.81
N LEU A 86 -26.18 16.04 3.61
CA LEU A 86 -25.25 15.54 4.62
C LEU A 86 -23.96 16.35 4.59
N THR A 87 -23.64 17.00 5.70
CA THR A 87 -22.37 17.68 5.91
C THR A 87 -21.61 16.98 7.04
N PRO A 88 -20.37 16.53 6.79
CA PRO A 88 -19.50 15.97 7.83
C PRO A 88 -19.35 16.94 9.01
N ALA A 89 -19.36 16.41 10.23
CA ALA A 89 -19.35 17.20 11.46
C ALA A 89 -18.12 16.94 12.36
N ASP A 90 -17.27 15.97 12.02
CA ASP A 90 -16.03 15.66 12.72
C ASP A 90 -14.85 16.19 11.91
N GLU A 91 -14.49 17.45 12.18
CA GLU A 91 -13.49 18.22 11.43
C GLU A 91 -12.08 17.63 11.52
N GLU A 92 -11.78 16.86 12.56
CA GLU A 92 -10.46 16.27 12.76
C GLU A 92 -10.25 14.98 11.97
N ASN A 93 -11.33 14.24 11.69
CA ASN A 93 -11.25 12.90 11.09
C ASN A 93 -11.85 12.81 9.68
N MET A 94 -12.32 13.91 9.11
CA MET A 94 -12.88 13.92 7.76
C MET A 94 -11.81 13.99 6.66
N THR A 95 -12.01 13.22 5.60
CA THR A 95 -11.23 13.23 4.36
C THR A 95 -11.89 14.05 3.26
N TYR A 96 -13.19 14.31 3.37
CA TYR A 96 -13.98 15.10 2.43
C TYR A 96 -15.01 15.89 3.22
N ASP A 97 -15.04 17.21 3.04
CA ASP A 97 -15.78 18.17 3.89
C ASP A 97 -16.99 18.80 3.20
N LEU A 98 -17.13 18.61 1.89
CA LEU A 98 -18.23 19.20 1.14
C LEU A 98 -19.57 18.48 1.40
N PRO A 99 -20.70 19.22 1.40
CA PRO A 99 -22.02 18.63 1.55
C PRO A 99 -22.35 17.63 0.44
N GLN A 100 -23.09 16.59 0.80
CA GLN A 100 -23.54 15.53 -0.11
C GLN A 100 -25.06 15.43 -0.07
N THR A 101 -25.70 15.60 -1.23
CA THR A 101 -27.17 15.50 -1.34
C THR A 101 -27.56 14.05 -1.62
N LEU A 102 -28.39 13.47 -0.77
CA LEU A 102 -28.96 12.14 -0.91
C LEU A 102 -30.48 12.23 -1.04
N GLU A 103 -31.06 11.41 -1.91
CA GLU A 103 -32.50 11.24 -2.00
C GLU A 103 -33.02 10.43 -0.80
N ALA A 104 -34.22 10.79 -0.34
CA ALA A 104 -34.91 10.14 0.76
C ALA A 104 -36.40 9.97 0.44
N THR A 105 -37.02 8.97 1.05
CA THR A 105 -38.47 8.76 0.97
C THR A 105 -39.21 9.70 1.93
N ALA A 106 -40.52 9.88 1.71
CA ALA A 106 -41.39 10.61 2.65
C ALA A 106 -41.45 9.94 4.04
N GLU A 107 -41.17 8.64 4.11
CA GLU A 107 -41.03 7.87 5.34
C GLU A 107 -39.68 8.10 6.04
N GLY A 108 -38.72 8.77 5.39
CA GLY A 108 -37.40 9.09 5.94
C GLY A 108 -36.36 7.99 5.79
N THR A 109 -36.51 7.13 4.77
CA THR A 109 -35.51 6.13 4.40
C THR A 109 -34.59 6.62 3.30
N ILE A 110 -33.32 6.22 3.34
CA ILE A 110 -32.30 6.52 2.31
C ILE A 110 -31.75 5.20 1.77
N ASP A 111 -31.38 5.17 0.48
CA ASP A 111 -30.67 4.03 -0.12
C ASP A 111 -29.38 3.74 0.65
N SER A 112 -29.21 2.48 1.06
CA SER A 112 -28.08 2.05 1.88
C SER A 112 -26.73 2.20 1.19
N THR A 113 -26.68 2.07 -0.13
CA THR A 113 -25.45 2.19 -0.93
C THR A 113 -25.04 3.66 -1.01
N ALA A 114 -25.98 4.55 -1.32
CA ALA A 114 -25.74 5.99 -1.34
C ALA A 114 -25.27 6.51 0.03
N LEU A 115 -25.88 6.00 1.11
CA LEU A 115 -25.48 6.37 2.47
C LEU A 115 -24.09 5.82 2.84
N GLN A 116 -23.78 4.59 2.42
CA GLN A 116 -22.46 3.96 2.58
C GLN A 116 -21.37 4.74 1.84
N ASP A 117 -21.62 5.11 0.58
CA ASP A 117 -20.69 5.88 -0.23
C ASP A 117 -20.44 7.26 0.38
N ALA A 118 -21.49 7.91 0.89
CA ALA A 118 -21.36 9.22 1.53
C ALA A 118 -20.49 9.17 2.80
N VAL A 119 -20.68 8.18 3.68
CA VAL A 119 -19.86 8.02 4.89
C VAL A 119 -18.42 7.61 4.57
N VAL A 120 -18.21 6.72 3.60
CA VAL A 120 -16.86 6.29 3.19
C VAL A 120 -16.10 7.44 2.53
N LYS A 121 -16.76 8.24 1.70
CA LYS A 121 -16.14 9.42 1.08
C LYS A 121 -15.72 10.45 2.14
N ALA A 122 -16.56 10.67 3.15
CA ALA A 122 -16.32 11.64 4.22
C ALA A 122 -15.29 11.19 5.25
N TYR A 123 -15.26 9.90 5.63
CA TYR A 123 -14.52 9.42 6.81
C TYR A 123 -13.72 8.13 6.60
N GLY A 124 -13.70 7.59 5.38
CA GLY A 124 -13.09 6.29 5.08
C GLY A 124 -13.92 5.09 5.54
N LYS A 125 -13.34 3.89 5.43
CA LYS A 125 -14.03 2.61 5.66
C LYS A 125 -13.96 2.10 7.11
N ARG A 126 -13.35 2.84 8.05
CA ARG A 126 -13.19 2.39 9.44
C ARG A 126 -14.56 2.13 10.10
N PRO A 127 -14.79 0.99 10.79
CA PRO A 127 -16.07 0.65 11.41
C PRO A 127 -16.32 1.44 12.70
N SER A 128 -16.32 2.76 12.63
CA SER A 128 -16.59 3.68 13.73
C SER A 128 -17.73 4.60 13.34
N ALA A 129 -18.65 4.87 14.26
CA ALA A 129 -19.74 5.80 14.02
C ALA A 129 -19.19 7.21 13.87
N ARG A 130 -19.63 7.93 12.83
CA ARG A 130 -19.18 9.30 12.52
C ARG A 130 -20.37 10.25 12.39
N PRO A 131 -20.26 11.47 12.92
CA PRO A 131 -21.36 12.42 12.93
C PRO A 131 -21.51 13.14 11.59
N PHE A 132 -22.75 13.40 11.20
CA PHE A 132 -23.13 14.30 10.12
C PHE A 132 -24.17 15.29 10.63
N LYS A 133 -24.09 16.53 10.16
CA LYS A 133 -25.23 17.45 10.13
C LYS A 133 -26.05 17.11 8.90
N ALA A 134 -27.31 16.80 9.09
CA ALA A 134 -28.23 16.40 8.04
C ALA A 134 -29.36 17.43 7.95
N LYS A 135 -29.34 18.22 6.87
CA LYS A 135 -30.39 19.20 6.58
C LYS A 135 -31.44 18.54 5.70
N VAL A 136 -32.68 18.46 6.18
CA VAL A 136 -33.76 17.71 5.52
C VAL A 136 -34.70 18.67 4.80
N TYR A 137 -34.96 18.40 3.52
CA TYR A 137 -35.93 19.14 2.71
C TYR A 137 -36.95 18.20 2.10
N SER A 138 -38.21 18.65 2.03
CA SER A 138 -39.27 17.94 1.32
C SER A 138 -40.04 18.88 0.40
N ASP A 139 -40.36 18.38 -0.79
CA ASP A 139 -41.25 19.03 -1.72
C ASP A 139 -42.71 18.78 -1.30
N VAL A 140 -43.45 19.86 -1.07
CA VAL A 140 -44.88 19.82 -0.77
C VAL A 140 -45.65 20.32 -1.99
N VAL A 141 -46.43 19.42 -2.60
CA VAL A 141 -47.17 19.70 -3.85
C VAL A 141 -48.60 20.09 -3.51
N VAL A 142 -49.03 21.27 -3.97
CA VAL A 142 -50.40 21.78 -3.80
C VAL A 142 -50.94 22.26 -5.14
N ASN A 143 -52.06 21.70 -5.60
CA ASN A 143 -52.71 22.07 -6.87
C ASN A 143 -51.76 22.04 -8.10
N GLY A 144 -50.76 21.14 -8.09
CA GLY A 144 -49.77 21.00 -9.18
C GLY A 144 -48.59 21.97 -9.13
N GLN A 145 -48.45 22.76 -8.06
CA GLN A 145 -47.23 23.54 -7.77
C GLN A 145 -46.45 22.88 -6.63
N SER A 146 -45.13 22.75 -6.77
CA SER A 146 -44.24 22.22 -5.73
C SER A 146 -43.59 23.36 -4.96
N LEU A 147 -43.53 23.23 -3.63
CA LEU A 147 -42.84 24.16 -2.74
C LEU A 147 -41.79 23.40 -1.93
N LEU A 148 -40.56 23.91 -1.91
CA LEU A 148 -39.48 23.34 -1.11
C LEU A 148 -39.65 23.72 0.37
N VAL A 149 -39.79 22.72 1.24
CA VAL A 149 -39.97 22.92 2.68
C VAL A 149 -38.76 22.43 3.46
N ASP A 150 -38.21 23.29 4.31
CA ASP A 150 -37.14 22.97 5.26
C ASP A 150 -37.73 22.29 6.51
N ALA A 151 -37.39 21.02 6.71
CA ALA A 151 -37.79 20.23 7.87
C ALA A 151 -36.78 20.34 9.05
N GLY A 152 -35.75 21.17 8.92
CA GLY A 152 -34.74 21.41 9.94
C GLY A 152 -33.46 20.62 9.74
N GLU A 153 -32.51 20.83 10.66
CA GLU A 153 -31.24 20.11 10.73
C GLU A 153 -31.29 19.11 11.88
N ILE A 154 -30.81 17.89 11.62
CA ILE A 154 -30.65 16.83 12.62
C ILE A 154 -29.20 16.34 12.61
N THR A 155 -28.79 15.64 13.66
CA THR A 155 -27.52 14.93 13.69
C THR A 155 -27.74 13.46 13.38
N LEU A 156 -26.99 12.92 12.42
CA LEU A 156 -26.95 11.50 12.12
C LEU A 156 -25.56 10.95 12.47
N ASN A 157 -25.49 9.88 13.26
CA ASN A 157 -24.24 9.15 13.48
C ASN A 157 -24.26 7.88 12.65
N ILE A 158 -23.38 7.79 11.67
CA ILE A 158 -23.38 6.69 10.69
C ILE A 158 -22.11 5.85 10.88
N LYS A 159 -22.28 4.55 11.09
CA LYS A 159 -21.21 3.57 11.15
C LYS A 159 -21.16 2.82 9.82
N PRO A 160 -20.09 2.98 9.01
CA PRO A 160 -20.00 2.31 7.71
C PRO A 160 -19.90 0.81 7.86
N LYS A 161 -20.35 0.08 6.84
CA LYS A 161 -19.93 -1.28 6.60
C LYS A 161 -18.43 -1.26 6.32
N ALA A 162 -17.67 -2.03 7.08
CA ALA A 162 -16.23 -2.11 6.93
C ALA A 162 -15.78 -3.52 6.55
N PRO A 163 -14.68 -3.65 5.80
CA PRO A 163 -13.90 -4.89 5.76
C PRO A 163 -13.49 -5.29 7.18
N PHE A 164 -13.53 -6.58 7.50
CA PHE A 164 -12.96 -7.08 8.75
C PHE A 164 -11.44 -7.18 8.61
N ILE A 165 -10.69 -6.54 9.50
CA ILE A 165 -9.22 -6.64 9.50
C ILE A 165 -8.77 -7.23 10.82
N SER A 166 -8.08 -8.38 10.75
CA SER A 166 -7.51 -9.06 11.90
C SER A 166 -6.29 -8.30 12.42
N LYS A 167 -6.03 -8.38 13.72
CA LYS A 167 -4.82 -7.79 14.35
C LYS A 167 -3.51 -8.42 13.85
N ALA A 168 -3.57 -9.61 13.24
CA ALA A 168 -2.43 -10.27 12.61
C ALA A 168 -2.87 -11.34 11.62
N TYR A 169 -1.98 -11.65 10.67
CA TYR A 169 -2.16 -12.71 9.69
C TYR A 169 -0.95 -13.64 9.67
N TYR A 170 -1.19 -14.90 9.29
CA TYR A 170 -0.20 -15.97 9.27
C TYR A 170 -0.22 -16.71 7.95
N PHE A 171 0.95 -17.06 7.43
CA PHE A 171 1.09 -17.70 6.14
C PHE A 171 1.13 -19.22 6.25
N ILE A 172 0.23 -19.91 5.55
CA ILE A 172 0.17 -21.38 5.52
C ILE A 172 0.24 -21.88 4.08
N GLY A 173 0.93 -23.00 3.86
CA GLY A 173 1.04 -23.58 2.53
C GLY A 173 1.98 -24.77 2.47
N ASP A 174 2.35 -25.19 1.26
CA ASP A 174 3.22 -26.35 1.08
C ASP A 174 4.63 -26.15 1.69
N PHE A 175 5.12 -24.90 1.75
CA PHE A 175 6.43 -24.56 2.33
C PHE A 175 6.51 -24.77 3.86
N ASN A 176 5.38 -24.88 4.55
CA ASN A 176 5.31 -25.31 5.95
C ASN A 176 4.50 -26.59 6.14
N GLY A 177 4.26 -27.34 5.04
CA GLY A 177 3.57 -28.62 5.06
C GLY A 177 2.10 -28.54 5.49
N TRP A 178 1.44 -27.40 5.30
CA TRP A 178 0.10 -27.13 5.81
C TRP A 178 -0.04 -27.42 7.32
N ASN A 179 1.01 -27.10 8.09
CA ASN A 179 1.05 -27.40 9.50
C ASN A 179 -0.07 -26.67 10.26
N THR A 180 -0.93 -27.45 10.90
CA THR A 180 -2.11 -26.96 11.62
C THR A 180 -1.86 -26.70 13.10
N ASP A 181 -0.66 -27.00 13.62
CA ASP A 181 -0.26 -26.64 14.98
C ASP A 181 -0.06 -25.13 15.07
N VAL A 182 -0.90 -24.48 15.87
CA VAL A 182 -0.83 -23.03 16.09
C VAL A 182 0.52 -22.58 16.64
N ASN A 183 1.21 -23.41 17.42
CA ASN A 183 2.53 -23.07 18.00
C ASN A 183 3.64 -23.07 16.95
N GLU A 184 3.45 -23.77 15.85
CA GLU A 184 4.36 -23.76 14.71
C GLU A 184 3.98 -22.69 13.71
N LEU A 185 2.68 -22.51 13.44
CA LEU A 185 2.18 -21.53 12.48
C LEU A 185 2.48 -20.09 12.90
N VAL A 186 2.57 -19.80 14.20
CA VAL A 186 2.93 -18.45 14.70
C VAL A 186 4.30 -17.95 14.22
N LYS A 187 5.18 -18.85 13.75
CA LYS A 187 6.49 -18.50 13.17
C LYS A 187 6.38 -17.91 11.76
N TYR A 188 5.21 -18.03 11.12
CA TYR A 188 4.91 -17.54 9.77
C TYR A 188 4.01 -16.29 9.79
N LYS A 189 4.14 -15.47 10.84
CA LYS A 189 3.38 -14.23 11.02
C LYS A 189 3.81 -13.18 9.99
N PHE A 190 2.85 -12.53 9.33
CA PHE A 190 3.11 -11.35 8.51
C PHE A 190 3.62 -10.18 9.37
N SER A 191 4.54 -9.41 8.81
CA SER A 191 5.00 -8.14 9.37
C SER A 191 3.98 -7.03 9.08
N HIS A 192 3.77 -6.17 10.05
CA HIS A 192 2.85 -5.03 10.04
C HIS A 192 3.39 -3.97 11.01
N SER A 193 3.02 -2.70 10.82
CA SER A 193 3.46 -1.63 11.72
C SER A 193 2.76 -1.70 13.09
N ASP A 194 3.16 -0.85 14.03
CA ASP A 194 2.46 -0.71 15.32
C ASP A 194 1.16 0.12 15.21
N ALA A 195 0.82 0.61 14.01
CA ALA A 195 -0.38 1.40 13.78
C ALA A 195 -1.65 0.53 13.83
N ASP A 196 -2.80 1.17 14.02
CA ASP A 196 -4.09 0.51 13.91
C ASP A 196 -4.30 -0.01 12.47
N VAL A 197 -4.89 -1.20 12.34
CA VAL A 197 -5.05 -1.93 11.07
C VAL A 197 -5.91 -1.23 10.02
N TYR A 198 -6.71 -0.23 10.39
CA TYR A 198 -7.44 0.61 9.44
C TYR A 198 -6.68 1.87 9.03
N GLU A 199 -5.65 2.29 9.78
CA GLU A 199 -4.71 3.34 9.36
C GLU A 199 -3.59 2.77 8.50
N ASP A 200 -3.09 1.58 8.85
CA ASP A 200 -2.14 0.81 8.06
C ASP A 200 -2.72 -0.58 7.81
N PRO A 201 -3.39 -0.82 6.67
CA PRO A 201 -3.95 -2.13 6.35
C PRO A 201 -2.95 -3.07 5.68
N VAL A 202 -1.66 -2.73 5.64
CA VAL A 202 -0.66 -3.41 4.81
C VAL A 202 0.16 -4.43 5.61
N PHE A 203 0.09 -5.69 5.19
CA PHE A 203 0.83 -6.79 5.81
C PHE A 203 1.82 -7.39 4.81
N THR A 204 3.05 -7.69 5.23
CA THR A 204 4.08 -8.25 4.34
C THR A 204 4.67 -9.56 4.88
N TYR A 205 4.97 -10.51 4.00
CA TYR A 205 5.66 -11.75 4.35
C TYR A 205 6.59 -12.18 3.24
N THR A 206 7.76 -12.70 3.62
CA THR A 206 8.73 -13.27 2.67
C THR A 206 8.79 -14.77 2.83
N VAL A 207 8.48 -15.47 1.74
CA VAL A 207 8.48 -16.93 1.68
C VAL A 207 9.53 -17.41 0.70
N THR A 208 10.22 -18.50 1.04
CA THR A 208 11.05 -19.24 0.08
C THR A 208 10.38 -20.58 -0.22
N THR A 209 10.07 -20.81 -1.49
CA THR A 209 9.55 -22.07 -2.02
C THR A 209 10.68 -22.85 -2.68
N THR A 210 10.73 -24.16 -2.45
CA THR A 210 11.79 -25.04 -2.99
C THR A 210 11.29 -25.98 -4.08
N GLY A 211 9.99 -26.00 -4.34
CA GLY A 211 9.36 -26.81 -5.38
C GLY A 211 8.43 -25.97 -6.25
N SER A 212 8.17 -26.46 -7.47
CA SER A 212 7.13 -25.89 -8.33
C SER A 212 5.74 -26.17 -7.78
N ASN A 213 4.78 -25.31 -8.13
CA ASN A 213 3.36 -25.45 -7.79
C ASN A 213 3.05 -25.46 -6.28
N GLN A 214 3.82 -24.76 -5.46
CA GLN A 214 3.54 -24.67 -4.02
C GLN A 214 2.37 -23.73 -3.73
N CYS A 215 1.32 -24.25 -3.11
CA CYS A 215 0.08 -23.57 -2.78
C CYS A 215 0.14 -22.86 -1.43
N TRP A 216 -0.71 -21.84 -1.26
CA TRP A 216 -0.77 -21.02 -0.05
C TRP A 216 -2.17 -20.51 0.28
N LYS A 217 -2.39 -20.20 1.57
CA LYS A 217 -3.52 -19.46 2.14
C LYS A 217 -3.03 -18.58 3.29
N ILE A 218 -3.91 -17.73 3.81
CA ILE A 218 -3.64 -16.80 4.90
C ILE A 218 -4.62 -17.06 6.04
N ILE A 219 -4.10 -17.14 7.26
CA ILE A 219 -4.87 -17.46 8.48
C ILE A 219 -4.92 -16.21 9.36
N PRO A 220 -6.11 -15.72 9.76
CA PRO A 220 -6.22 -14.59 10.66
C PRO A 220 -5.93 -15.01 12.11
N GLN A 221 -5.57 -14.06 12.95
CA GLN A 221 -5.21 -14.30 14.35
C GLN A 221 -6.35 -14.90 15.18
N GLU A 222 -7.60 -14.61 14.86
CA GLU A 222 -8.78 -15.16 15.53
C GLU A 222 -8.78 -16.69 15.46
N ASN A 223 -8.27 -17.25 14.35
CA ASN A 223 -8.18 -18.70 14.16
C ASN A 223 -7.05 -19.32 14.99
N ILE A 224 -5.96 -18.59 15.22
CA ILE A 224 -4.88 -18.97 16.13
C ILE A 224 -5.40 -18.98 17.57
N ASP A 225 -6.05 -17.90 17.99
CA ASP A 225 -6.58 -17.72 19.35
C ASP A 225 -7.66 -18.79 19.67
N ALA A 226 -8.44 -19.18 18.66
CA ALA A 226 -9.45 -20.24 18.77
C ALA A 226 -8.89 -21.67 18.70
N ASN A 227 -7.59 -21.85 18.46
CA ASN A 227 -6.96 -23.14 18.18
C ASN A 227 -7.69 -23.94 17.06
N ASN A 228 -8.14 -23.23 16.03
CA ASN A 228 -8.83 -23.80 14.88
C ASN A 228 -8.46 -22.99 13.63
N ILE A 229 -7.38 -23.39 12.96
CA ILE A 229 -6.84 -22.65 11.82
C ILE A 229 -7.82 -22.55 10.63
N TRP A 230 -8.80 -23.46 10.52
CA TRP A 230 -9.77 -23.51 9.43
C TRP A 230 -11.14 -22.91 9.79
N ALA A 231 -11.23 -22.13 10.88
CA ALA A 231 -12.44 -21.39 11.23
C ALA A 231 -12.76 -20.28 10.20
N GLN A 232 -13.96 -19.70 10.30
CA GLN A 232 -14.37 -18.58 9.44
C GLN A 232 -13.35 -17.45 9.49
N GLY A 233 -13.05 -16.86 8.32
CA GLY A 233 -12.08 -15.76 8.21
C GLY A 233 -10.75 -16.16 7.57
N VAL A 234 -10.53 -17.45 7.26
CA VAL A 234 -9.44 -17.86 6.35
C VAL A 234 -9.51 -17.03 5.08
N VAL A 235 -8.36 -16.54 4.63
CA VAL A 235 -8.24 -15.68 3.47
C VAL A 235 -7.48 -16.44 2.37
N GLY A 236 -7.97 -16.32 1.14
CA GLY A 236 -7.37 -16.95 -0.04
C GLY A 236 -7.81 -16.28 -1.33
N THR A 237 -7.42 -16.87 -2.46
CA THR A 237 -7.80 -16.37 -3.79
C THR A 237 -9.22 -16.81 -4.15
N GLU A 238 -9.86 -16.11 -5.10
CA GLU A 238 -11.15 -16.55 -5.67
C GLU A 238 -11.02 -17.85 -6.48
N LYS A 239 -9.90 -17.98 -7.20
CA LYS A 239 -9.62 -19.10 -8.09
C LYS A 239 -8.58 -20.02 -7.47
N ASP A 240 -8.91 -21.31 -7.42
CA ASP A 240 -7.98 -22.34 -6.94
C ASP A 240 -6.76 -22.48 -7.85
N GLY A 241 -5.59 -22.51 -7.21
CA GLY A 241 -4.31 -22.55 -7.85
C GLY A 241 -3.99 -21.31 -8.71
N SER A 242 -4.55 -20.14 -8.40
CA SER A 242 -4.18 -18.88 -9.08
C SER A 242 -2.68 -18.63 -8.94
N THR A 243 -2.04 -18.30 -10.07
CA THR A 243 -0.62 -17.93 -10.17
C THR A 243 -0.45 -16.44 -10.44
N ASP A 244 -1.52 -15.66 -10.25
CA ASP A 244 -1.50 -14.22 -10.52
C ASP A 244 -0.60 -13.54 -9.50
N THR A 245 0.17 -12.55 -9.95
CA THR A 245 1.07 -11.77 -9.09
C THR A 245 0.35 -10.64 -8.37
N GLU A 246 -0.93 -10.44 -8.63
CA GLU A 246 -1.83 -9.52 -7.95
C GLU A 246 -3.27 -10.01 -8.10
N GLY A 247 -4.13 -9.68 -7.13
CA GLY A 247 -5.54 -10.03 -7.23
C GLY A 247 -6.35 -9.74 -5.98
N ALA A 248 -7.63 -10.10 -6.05
CA ALA A 248 -8.55 -10.04 -4.92
C ALA A 248 -8.36 -11.23 -3.97
N LEU A 249 -8.60 -10.96 -2.69
CA LEU A 249 -8.70 -11.93 -1.62
C LEU A 249 -10.16 -12.08 -1.20
N VAL A 250 -10.56 -13.29 -0.88
CA VAL A 250 -11.90 -13.59 -0.37
C VAL A 250 -11.83 -14.40 0.91
N THR A 251 -12.89 -14.30 1.71
CA THR A 251 -13.11 -15.10 2.92
C THR A 251 -14.28 -16.07 2.81
N ASP A 252 -15.16 -15.86 1.81
CA ASP A 252 -16.22 -16.81 1.49
C ASP A 252 -15.70 -17.83 0.48
N ASN A 253 -15.71 -19.10 0.86
CA ASN A 253 -15.10 -20.20 0.11
C ASN A 253 -13.69 -19.91 -0.46
N PRO A 254 -12.72 -19.49 0.37
CA PRO A 254 -11.39 -19.08 -0.09
C PRO A 254 -10.63 -20.24 -0.72
N GLN A 255 -10.10 -20.05 -1.92
CA GLN A 255 -9.26 -21.02 -2.61
C GLN A 255 -7.77 -20.75 -2.37
N ALA A 256 -6.90 -21.69 -2.72
CA ALA A 256 -5.46 -21.52 -2.52
C ALA A 256 -4.84 -20.75 -3.71
N GLY A 257 -3.97 -19.79 -3.41
CA GLY A 257 -3.04 -19.25 -4.40
C GLY A 257 -1.86 -20.20 -4.60
N LYS A 258 -1.02 -19.97 -5.62
CA LYS A 258 0.06 -20.89 -6.00
C LYS A 258 1.28 -20.18 -6.58
N PHE A 259 2.46 -20.54 -6.08
CA PHE A 259 3.73 -20.24 -6.71
C PHE A 259 4.00 -21.25 -7.82
N ALA A 260 4.04 -20.80 -9.07
CA ALA A 260 4.30 -21.68 -10.21
C ALA A 260 5.71 -22.30 -10.14
N ASP A 261 6.69 -21.46 -9.82
CA ASP A 261 8.11 -21.80 -9.77
C ASP A 261 8.67 -21.73 -8.34
N PRO A 262 9.76 -22.46 -8.05
CA PRO A 262 10.52 -22.21 -6.84
C PRO A 262 11.16 -20.81 -6.86
N GLY A 263 11.36 -20.26 -5.68
CA GLY A 263 12.03 -18.98 -5.50
C GLY A 263 11.72 -18.34 -4.16
N THR A 264 12.24 -17.12 -3.97
CA THR A 264 11.84 -16.29 -2.83
C THR A 264 10.85 -15.25 -3.31
N TYR A 265 9.77 -15.08 -2.55
CA TYR A 265 8.65 -14.22 -2.89
C TYR A 265 8.29 -13.34 -1.71
N VAL A 266 7.92 -12.11 -2.03
CA VAL A 266 7.36 -11.14 -1.10
C VAL A 266 5.88 -11.05 -1.39
N ILE A 267 5.06 -11.42 -0.41
CA ILE A 267 3.62 -11.22 -0.47
C ILE A 267 3.30 -9.96 0.32
N THR A 268 2.51 -9.08 -0.29
CA THR A 268 1.90 -7.92 0.36
C THR A 268 0.40 -8.09 0.34
N LEU A 269 -0.25 -7.89 1.48
CA LEU A 269 -1.70 -7.88 1.62
C LEU A 269 -2.13 -6.44 1.91
N ASN A 270 -3.23 -5.98 1.30
CA ASN A 270 -3.97 -4.81 1.75
C ASN A 270 -5.36 -5.27 2.20
N MET A 271 -5.60 -5.26 3.50
CA MET A 271 -6.83 -5.81 4.09
C MET A 271 -8.00 -4.81 4.13
N LEU A 272 -7.76 -3.54 3.80
CA LEU A 272 -8.81 -2.55 3.60
C LEU A 272 -9.51 -2.73 2.25
N ASP A 273 -8.76 -3.16 1.25
CA ASP A 273 -9.26 -3.44 -0.10
C ASP A 273 -9.36 -4.94 -0.39
N TYR A 274 -8.90 -5.79 0.54
CA TYR A 274 -8.84 -7.24 0.38
C TYR A 274 -8.12 -7.64 -0.92
N THR A 275 -6.90 -7.14 -1.09
CA THR A 275 -6.05 -7.46 -2.25
C THR A 275 -4.71 -8.01 -1.80
N TYR A 276 -4.05 -8.70 -2.72
CA TYR A 276 -2.67 -9.15 -2.55
C TYR A 276 -1.81 -8.76 -3.75
N SER A 277 -0.50 -8.66 -3.52
CA SER A 277 0.52 -8.66 -4.56
C SER A 277 1.66 -9.59 -4.18
N ILE A 278 2.26 -10.23 -5.18
CA ILE A 278 3.38 -11.16 -5.05
C ILE A 278 4.47 -10.70 -5.97
N VAL A 279 5.64 -10.42 -5.40
CA VAL A 279 6.84 -10.12 -6.16
C VAL A 279 7.87 -11.21 -5.91
N LYS A 280 8.44 -11.77 -6.99
CA LYS A 280 9.59 -12.66 -6.87
C LYS A 280 10.82 -11.82 -6.49
N ALA A 281 11.37 -12.07 -5.32
CA ALA A 281 12.61 -11.46 -4.83
C ALA A 281 13.82 -12.25 -5.34
N ASP A 282 14.08 -12.12 -6.64
CA ASP A 282 15.31 -12.65 -7.24
C ASP A 282 16.52 -11.80 -6.80
N SER A 283 17.66 -12.45 -6.55
CA SER A 283 18.94 -11.75 -6.44
C SER A 283 19.57 -11.68 -7.83
N TYR A 284 20.00 -10.47 -8.22
CA TYR A 284 20.66 -10.21 -9.50
C TYR A 284 22.16 -10.00 -9.30
N TYR A 285 22.95 -10.40 -10.29
CA TYR A 285 24.40 -10.47 -10.24
C TYR A 285 25.00 -9.88 -11.50
N MET A 286 26.03 -9.08 -11.33
CA MET A 286 26.74 -8.42 -12.42
C MET A 286 27.81 -9.34 -13.00
N VAL A 287 27.80 -9.55 -14.31
CA VAL A 287 28.91 -10.19 -15.04
C VAL A 287 29.43 -9.22 -16.08
N GLY A 288 30.73 -8.91 -16.07
CA GLY A 288 31.21 -7.81 -16.92
C GLY A 288 32.65 -7.37 -16.69
N GLY A 289 33.05 -6.35 -17.45
CA GLY A 289 34.43 -5.83 -17.49
C GLY A 289 34.95 -5.21 -16.20
N VAL A 290 34.09 -4.96 -15.19
CA VAL A 290 34.52 -4.44 -13.88
C VAL A 290 35.21 -5.51 -13.03
N TYR A 291 34.76 -6.78 -13.08
CA TYR A 291 35.31 -7.85 -12.24
C TYR A 291 35.58 -9.16 -13.00
N GLY A 292 34.79 -9.49 -14.03
CA GLY A 292 35.07 -10.63 -14.89
C GLY A 292 33.86 -11.14 -15.67
N TRP A 293 34.14 -11.76 -16.82
CA TRP A 293 33.15 -12.41 -17.69
C TRP A 293 33.03 -13.91 -17.40
N ASN A 294 32.80 -14.29 -16.15
CA ASN A 294 32.62 -15.68 -15.73
C ASN A 294 31.68 -15.84 -14.53
N ALA A 295 31.23 -17.06 -14.29
CA ALA A 295 30.27 -17.40 -13.23
C ALA A 295 30.80 -17.10 -11.81
N GLU A 296 32.08 -17.39 -11.55
CA GLU A 296 32.69 -17.14 -10.24
C GLU A 296 32.69 -15.64 -9.93
N ALA A 297 33.14 -14.82 -10.87
CA ALA A 297 33.15 -13.37 -10.73
C ALA A 297 31.73 -12.83 -10.46
N ALA A 298 30.75 -13.25 -11.26
CA ALA A 298 29.38 -12.81 -11.10
C ALA A 298 28.79 -13.16 -9.72
N SER A 299 29.07 -14.37 -9.22
CA SER A 299 28.57 -14.83 -7.92
C SER A 299 29.05 -14.01 -6.73
N LYS A 300 30.05 -13.13 -6.90
CA LYS A 300 30.58 -12.29 -5.83
C LYS A 300 30.27 -10.80 -6.00
N LEU A 301 29.41 -10.45 -6.96
CA LEU A 301 29.04 -9.06 -7.24
C LEU A 301 27.54 -8.94 -7.51
N ALA A 302 26.80 -8.72 -6.43
CA ALA A 302 25.34 -8.66 -6.44
C ALA A 302 24.81 -7.23 -6.59
N PHE A 303 23.63 -7.13 -7.17
CA PHE A 303 22.75 -5.96 -7.03
C PHE A 303 22.02 -6.05 -5.69
N TYR A 304 21.72 -4.89 -5.12
CA TYR A 304 20.93 -4.73 -3.90
C TYR A 304 19.50 -4.38 -4.30
N CYS A 305 18.52 -5.16 -3.84
CA CYS A 305 17.12 -4.87 -4.16
C CYS A 305 16.67 -3.58 -3.44
N ASP A 306 15.96 -2.72 -4.17
CA ASP A 306 15.45 -1.42 -3.73
C ASP A 306 13.95 -1.46 -3.38
N GLY A 307 13.36 -2.66 -3.41
CA GLY A 307 11.93 -2.90 -3.27
C GLY A 307 11.31 -3.38 -4.58
N GLY A 308 10.32 -4.27 -4.47
CA GLY A 308 9.63 -4.82 -5.64
C GLY A 308 10.59 -5.51 -6.62
N SER A 309 10.48 -5.19 -7.91
CA SER A 309 11.32 -5.70 -9.00
C SER A 309 12.58 -4.87 -9.24
N VAL A 310 12.86 -3.89 -8.39
CA VAL A 310 13.94 -2.92 -8.60
C VAL A 310 15.17 -3.34 -7.82
N ALA A 311 16.34 -3.26 -8.45
CA ALA A 311 17.62 -3.50 -7.80
C ALA A 311 18.70 -2.55 -8.35
N SER A 312 19.71 -2.23 -7.53
CA SER A 312 20.78 -1.34 -7.92
C SER A 312 22.16 -1.82 -7.50
N ILE A 313 23.19 -1.37 -8.21
CA ILE A 313 24.58 -1.54 -7.83
C ILE A 313 25.33 -0.22 -8.05
N THR A 314 26.13 0.15 -7.06
CA THR A 314 26.97 1.35 -7.08
C THR A 314 28.43 0.96 -7.05
N THR A 315 29.22 1.39 -8.03
CA THR A 315 30.67 1.14 -8.10
C THR A 315 31.34 2.21 -8.96
N GLN A 316 32.66 2.23 -8.94
CA GLN A 316 33.44 2.82 -10.03
C GLN A 316 33.40 1.87 -11.24
N TRP A 317 33.00 2.37 -12.40
CA TRP A 317 32.85 1.56 -13.61
C TRP A 317 34.15 1.55 -14.42
N THR A 318 35.13 0.81 -13.94
CA THR A 318 36.48 0.71 -14.55
C THR A 318 36.55 -0.31 -15.70
N GLY A 319 37.72 -0.43 -16.33
CA GLY A 319 37.95 -1.38 -17.43
C GLY A 319 37.09 -1.04 -18.65
N ASP A 320 36.51 -2.06 -19.26
CA ASP A 320 35.59 -1.87 -20.39
C ASP A 320 34.23 -1.32 -19.97
N ALA A 321 33.90 -1.34 -18.68
CA ALA A 321 32.64 -0.89 -18.08
C ALA A 321 31.37 -1.52 -18.70
N ASN A 322 31.54 -2.61 -19.45
CA ASN A 322 30.46 -3.35 -20.08
C ASN A 322 29.98 -4.48 -19.18
N LEU A 323 28.69 -4.83 -19.26
CA LEU A 323 28.12 -5.89 -18.44
C LEU A 323 26.89 -6.56 -19.05
N LYS A 324 26.56 -7.71 -18.49
CA LYS A 324 25.27 -8.38 -18.49
C LYS A 324 24.87 -8.72 -17.06
N ILE A 325 23.65 -9.21 -16.89
CA ILE A 325 23.06 -9.52 -15.59
C ILE A 325 22.57 -10.97 -15.58
N TRP A 326 22.83 -11.69 -14.49
CA TRP A 326 22.19 -12.97 -14.20
C TRP A 326 21.33 -12.87 -12.95
N ASN A 327 20.27 -13.67 -12.85
CA ASN A 327 19.71 -13.99 -11.53
C ASN A 327 20.47 -15.19 -10.93
N ARG A 328 20.34 -15.41 -9.63
CA ARG A 328 21.13 -16.42 -8.90
C ARG A 328 21.09 -17.80 -9.54
N ASP A 329 19.90 -18.27 -9.90
CA ASP A 329 19.67 -19.62 -10.42
C ASP A 329 20.28 -19.84 -11.80
N ASN A 330 20.57 -18.77 -12.55
CA ASN A 330 21.09 -18.82 -13.90
C ASN A 330 22.52 -18.27 -14.04
N ILE A 331 23.26 -18.12 -12.94
CA ILE A 331 24.68 -17.73 -13.01
C ILE A 331 25.42 -18.71 -13.93
N GLY A 332 26.12 -18.19 -14.94
CA GLY A 332 26.83 -18.97 -15.96
C GLY A 332 25.99 -19.36 -17.19
N ASN A 333 24.67 -19.19 -17.17
CA ASN A 333 23.79 -19.50 -18.29
C ASN A 333 23.58 -18.27 -19.19
N TRP A 334 24.36 -18.16 -20.26
CA TRP A 334 24.30 -17.01 -21.19
C TRP A 334 22.97 -16.84 -21.91
N ASN A 335 22.20 -17.91 -22.10
CA ASN A 335 20.88 -17.85 -22.74
C ASN A 335 19.82 -17.23 -21.82
N ALA A 336 20.08 -17.17 -20.51
CA ALA A 336 19.22 -16.55 -19.51
C ALA A 336 19.76 -15.20 -19.01
N ALA A 337 20.86 -14.72 -19.59
CA ALA A 337 21.44 -13.42 -19.24
C ALA A 337 20.53 -12.28 -19.70
N TRP A 338 20.40 -11.27 -18.86
CA TRP A 338 19.79 -9.99 -19.19
C TRP A 338 20.83 -8.97 -19.64
N GLY A 339 20.42 -8.08 -20.52
CA GLY A 339 21.27 -7.02 -21.05
C GLY A 339 20.49 -6.10 -21.98
N SER A 340 21.19 -5.33 -22.80
CA SER A 340 20.57 -4.43 -23.78
C SER A 340 20.13 -5.15 -25.05
N LEU A 341 19.31 -4.46 -25.85
CA LEU A 341 18.97 -4.89 -27.20
C LEU A 341 20.13 -4.70 -28.19
N THR A 342 21.01 -3.72 -27.96
CA THR A 342 22.14 -3.38 -28.83
C THR A 342 23.44 -3.52 -28.06
N ASP A 343 24.42 -4.18 -28.67
CA ASP A 343 25.74 -4.36 -28.08
C ASP A 343 26.47 -3.02 -27.95
N GLY A 344 27.04 -2.76 -26.77
CA GLY A 344 27.74 -1.52 -26.49
C GLY A 344 26.83 -0.31 -26.23
N GLU A 345 25.54 -0.50 -25.90
CA GLU A 345 24.64 0.61 -25.56
C GLU A 345 25.16 1.43 -24.37
N THR A 346 25.12 2.76 -24.48
CA THR A 346 25.72 3.74 -23.55
C THR A 346 24.73 4.78 -23.04
N LYS A 347 23.46 4.72 -23.45
CA LYS A 347 22.43 5.61 -22.94
C LYS A 347 22.30 5.50 -21.42
N ALA A 348 21.96 6.64 -20.81
CA ALA A 348 21.69 6.70 -19.38
C ALA A 348 20.44 5.91 -18.97
N GLU A 349 19.56 5.57 -19.91
CA GLU A 349 18.38 4.74 -19.67
C GLU A 349 18.03 3.92 -20.92
N GLY A 350 17.37 2.78 -20.73
CA GLY A 350 16.92 1.96 -21.83
C GLY A 350 16.22 0.69 -21.39
N ASP A 351 15.91 -0.16 -22.38
CA ASP A 351 15.20 -1.42 -22.17
C ASP A 351 16.18 -2.57 -21.92
N LEU A 352 15.75 -3.50 -21.07
CA LEU A 352 16.39 -4.79 -20.80
C LEU A 352 15.69 -5.90 -21.59
N THR A 353 16.48 -6.86 -22.05
CA THR A 353 15.99 -8.10 -22.67
C THR A 353 16.79 -9.28 -22.16
N ASN A 354 16.15 -10.45 -22.10
CA ASN A 354 16.80 -11.75 -21.95
C ASN A 354 16.77 -12.57 -23.25
N ASN A 355 16.20 -12.03 -24.33
CA ASN A 355 16.19 -12.66 -25.64
C ASN A 355 17.34 -12.11 -26.49
N ASN A 356 18.36 -12.94 -26.75
CA ASN A 356 19.59 -12.55 -27.44
C ASN A 356 20.23 -11.28 -26.85
N ALA A 357 20.20 -11.16 -25.52
CA ALA A 357 20.69 -10.02 -24.78
C ALA A 357 22.15 -9.69 -25.13
N GLN A 358 22.44 -8.41 -25.35
CA GLN A 358 23.78 -7.89 -25.59
C GLN A 358 24.34 -7.18 -24.36
N ALA A 359 25.64 -6.87 -24.37
CA ALA A 359 26.24 -6.13 -23.27
C ALA A 359 25.90 -4.64 -23.41
N PHE A 360 25.63 -4.00 -22.29
CA PHE A 360 25.52 -2.53 -22.19
C PHE A 360 26.68 -2.00 -21.38
N VAL A 361 26.91 -0.69 -21.43
CA VAL A 361 28.12 -0.05 -20.94
C VAL A 361 27.75 1.15 -20.10
N CYS A 362 28.48 1.36 -18.99
CA CYS A 362 28.37 2.61 -18.23
C CYS A 362 28.57 3.82 -19.17
N PRO A 363 27.71 4.87 -19.09
CA PRO A 363 27.80 6.06 -19.96
C PRO A 363 29.16 6.76 -19.90
N GLU A 364 29.85 6.69 -18.76
CA GLU A 364 31.18 7.28 -18.56
C GLU A 364 32.11 6.29 -17.86
N LYS A 365 33.09 5.75 -18.59
CA LYS A 365 34.07 4.81 -18.05
C LYS A 365 34.96 5.49 -17.00
N GLY A 366 35.21 4.81 -15.89
CA GLY A 366 36.04 5.27 -14.78
C GLY A 366 35.31 6.15 -13.75
N ALA A 367 34.06 6.51 -14.00
CA ALA A 367 33.23 7.27 -13.06
C ALA A 367 32.46 6.36 -12.10
N TYR A 368 32.07 6.91 -10.96
CA TYR A 368 31.13 6.31 -10.03
C TYR A 368 29.69 6.54 -10.50
N TYR A 369 28.97 5.45 -10.71
CA TYR A 369 27.55 5.45 -11.06
C TYR A 369 26.81 4.40 -10.24
N THR A 370 25.54 4.68 -9.99
CA THR A 370 24.54 3.67 -9.65
C THR A 370 23.85 3.23 -10.93
N LEU A 371 23.89 1.92 -11.20
CA LEU A 371 23.02 1.28 -12.18
C LEU A 371 21.80 0.73 -11.45
N THR A 372 20.62 1.13 -11.88
CA THR A 372 19.34 0.62 -11.39
C THR A 372 18.64 -0.19 -12.48
N ILE A 373 18.12 -1.36 -12.13
CA ILE A 373 17.33 -2.22 -13.01
C ILE A 373 15.93 -2.40 -12.42
N ASP A 374 14.92 -2.38 -13.28
CA ASP A 374 13.55 -2.78 -12.95
C ASP A 374 13.17 -3.97 -13.82
N MET A 375 13.01 -5.12 -13.19
CA MET A 375 12.82 -6.39 -13.89
C MET A 375 11.35 -6.65 -14.26
N ALA A 376 10.41 -5.95 -13.65
CA ALA A 376 9.01 -5.97 -14.06
C ALA A 376 8.80 -5.06 -15.28
N ALA A 377 9.33 -3.84 -15.23
CA ALA A 377 9.29 -2.90 -16.35
C ALA A 377 10.25 -3.29 -17.48
N LYS A 378 11.26 -4.13 -17.20
CA LYS A 378 12.36 -4.51 -18.08
C LYS A 378 13.15 -3.29 -18.55
N LYS A 379 13.58 -2.46 -17.60
CA LYS A 379 14.31 -1.21 -17.86
C LYS A 379 15.57 -1.10 -17.02
N TYR A 380 16.52 -0.30 -17.49
CA TYR A 380 17.67 0.13 -16.71
C TYR A 380 17.83 1.65 -16.74
N SER A 381 18.47 2.20 -15.70
CA SER A 381 18.88 3.60 -15.65
C SER A 381 20.21 3.76 -14.91
N TRP A 382 20.96 4.78 -15.31
CA TRP A 382 22.28 5.14 -14.81
C TRP A 382 22.20 6.50 -14.12
N MET A 383 22.62 6.56 -12.87
CA MET A 383 22.75 7.81 -12.12
C MET A 383 24.20 8.03 -11.71
N LYS A 384 24.80 9.11 -12.21
CA LYS A 384 26.16 9.50 -11.81
C LYS A 384 26.14 9.97 -10.36
N LEU A 385 27.11 9.53 -9.56
CA LEU A 385 27.25 10.04 -8.19
C LEU A 385 27.75 11.49 -8.22
N GLU A 386 27.27 12.34 -7.33
CA GLU A 386 27.82 13.68 -7.14
C GLU A 386 29.26 13.61 -6.60
N ASP A 387 29.49 12.72 -5.62
CA ASP A 387 30.83 12.43 -5.11
C ASP A 387 31.53 11.37 -5.98
N GLN A 388 32.52 11.83 -6.75
CA GLN A 388 33.39 10.98 -7.58
C GLN A 388 34.70 10.58 -6.87
N ASN A 389 34.89 11.00 -5.62
CA ASN A 389 36.03 10.62 -4.78
C ASN A 389 35.56 10.14 -3.40
N PRO A 390 34.69 9.10 -3.33
CA PRO A 390 34.19 8.59 -2.07
C PRO A 390 35.32 8.12 -1.16
N LYS A 391 35.10 8.19 0.16
CA LYS A 391 36.05 7.74 1.18
C LYS A 391 36.38 6.27 0.98
N THR A 392 37.66 5.94 0.83
CA THR A 392 38.13 4.57 0.62
C THR A 392 38.58 3.88 1.91
N PHE A 393 38.50 2.56 1.92
CA PHE A 393 38.88 1.70 3.04
C PHE A 393 39.90 0.65 2.58
N ASN A 394 40.91 0.37 3.41
CA ASN A 394 41.92 -0.64 3.10
C ASN A 394 41.35 -2.05 3.30
N THR A 395 40.59 -2.23 4.38
CA THR A 395 39.89 -3.47 4.68
C THR A 395 38.47 -3.15 5.14
N VAL A 396 37.54 -4.00 4.77
CA VAL A 396 36.22 -4.11 5.39
C VAL A 396 36.05 -5.57 5.79
N SER A 397 35.46 -5.77 6.95
CA SER A 397 35.41 -7.07 7.61
C SER A 397 34.11 -7.23 8.38
N ILE A 398 33.76 -8.47 8.73
CA ILE A 398 32.71 -8.74 9.71
C ILE A 398 33.32 -9.04 11.08
N ILE A 399 32.65 -8.60 12.13
CA ILE A 399 33.01 -8.85 13.53
C ILE A 399 31.74 -9.00 14.35
N GLY A 400 31.72 -9.87 15.36
CA GLY A 400 30.46 -10.15 16.07
C GLY A 400 30.60 -11.09 17.26
N ALA A 401 29.46 -11.48 17.82
CA ALA A 401 29.45 -12.43 18.95
C ALA A 401 30.09 -13.79 18.57
N PHE A 402 29.98 -14.22 17.30
CA PHE A 402 30.59 -15.45 16.78
C PHE A 402 32.12 -15.51 16.91
N ASN A 403 32.81 -14.37 16.98
CA ASN A 403 34.25 -14.28 17.25
C ASN A 403 34.55 -13.52 18.55
N ASN A 404 33.58 -13.43 19.48
CA ASN A 404 33.71 -12.68 20.73
C ASN A 404 34.08 -11.21 20.56
N TRP A 405 33.66 -10.58 19.46
CA TRP A 405 34.03 -9.22 19.09
C TRP A 405 35.54 -9.00 19.01
N ASN A 406 36.28 -10.07 18.66
CA ASN A 406 37.73 -10.08 18.63
C ASN A 406 38.23 -10.88 17.41
N GLY A 407 39.10 -10.26 16.61
CA GLY A 407 39.67 -10.88 15.41
C GLY A 407 38.68 -10.92 14.25
N ASP A 408 38.66 -9.85 13.45
CA ASP A 408 37.77 -9.69 12.31
C ASP A 408 37.95 -10.77 11.24
N VAL A 409 36.90 -10.97 10.45
CA VAL A 409 36.95 -11.80 9.25
C VAL A 409 36.87 -10.88 8.03
N ASP A 410 37.97 -10.77 7.31
CA ASP A 410 38.10 -9.88 6.14
C ASP A 410 37.19 -10.28 4.98
N MET A 411 36.63 -9.26 4.33
CA MET A 411 35.89 -9.39 3.08
C MET A 411 36.80 -9.09 1.89
N GLU A 412 36.53 -9.73 0.75
CA GLU A 412 37.18 -9.46 -0.53
C GLU A 412 36.53 -8.22 -1.18
N GLN A 413 37.32 -7.23 -1.61
CA GLN A 413 36.80 -6.14 -2.45
C GLN A 413 36.69 -6.61 -3.91
N THR A 414 35.48 -6.95 -4.36
CA THR A 414 35.22 -7.53 -5.69
C THR A 414 34.94 -6.48 -6.75
N ALA A 415 34.48 -5.29 -6.34
CA ALA A 415 34.54 -4.08 -7.14
C ALA A 415 34.80 -2.90 -6.22
N LYS A 416 35.10 -1.72 -6.77
CA LYS A 416 35.30 -0.53 -5.94
C LYS A 416 34.07 -0.32 -5.05
N HIS A 417 34.30 -0.34 -3.73
CA HIS A 417 33.28 -0.23 -2.69
C HIS A 417 32.24 -1.36 -2.63
N ASN A 418 32.52 -2.52 -3.23
CA ASN A 418 31.70 -3.72 -3.12
C ASN A 418 32.53 -4.84 -2.48
N TRP A 419 32.03 -5.36 -1.37
CA TRP A 419 32.71 -6.33 -0.51
C TRP A 419 31.93 -7.64 -0.48
N TYR A 420 32.66 -8.75 -0.59
CA TYR A 420 32.10 -10.10 -0.59
C TYR A 420 32.79 -11.00 0.43
N LEU A 421 32.01 -11.83 1.11
CA LEU A 421 32.53 -12.91 1.95
C LEU A 421 31.57 -14.10 1.94
N ARG A 422 32.09 -15.32 1.79
CA ARG A 422 31.36 -16.53 2.16
C ARG A 422 31.75 -16.94 3.58
N HIS A 423 30.77 -17.05 4.47
CA HIS A 423 31.02 -17.40 5.87
C HIS A 423 29.98 -18.37 6.43
N THR A 424 30.40 -19.22 7.36
CA THR A 424 29.54 -20.18 8.06
C THR A 424 29.45 -19.81 9.55
N PHE A 425 28.25 -19.50 10.01
CA PHE A 425 27.93 -19.31 11.42
C PHE A 425 27.38 -20.61 12.00
N SER A 426 28.02 -21.13 13.06
CA SER A 426 27.62 -22.38 13.72
C SER A 426 26.36 -22.24 14.59
N ALA A 427 26.05 -21.01 15.01
CA ALA A 427 24.88 -20.65 15.80
C ALA A 427 24.35 -19.27 15.34
N GLY A 428 23.13 -18.92 15.77
CA GLY A 428 22.66 -17.55 15.61
C GLY A 428 23.57 -16.57 16.34
N THR A 429 23.88 -15.44 15.73
CA THR A 429 24.84 -14.46 16.24
C THR A 429 24.44 -13.04 15.91
N GLU A 430 25.00 -12.11 16.67
CA GLU A 430 25.09 -10.70 16.32
C GLU A 430 26.40 -10.40 15.59
N LEU A 431 26.39 -9.43 14.66
CA LEU A 431 27.58 -8.94 13.96
C LEU A 431 27.47 -7.47 13.53
N LYS A 432 28.59 -6.88 13.11
CA LYS A 432 28.70 -5.60 12.40
C LYS A 432 29.73 -5.70 11.27
N PHE A 433 29.62 -4.82 10.29
CA PHE A 433 30.70 -4.54 9.36
C PHE A 433 31.65 -3.51 9.98
N ARG A 434 32.95 -3.67 9.79
CA ARG A 434 33.97 -2.78 10.34
C ARG A 434 35.09 -2.54 9.35
N SER A 435 35.42 -1.26 9.17
CA SER A 435 36.58 -0.86 8.35
C SER A 435 37.86 -0.88 9.15
N ASN A 436 38.97 -1.24 8.49
CA ASN A 436 40.35 -1.13 8.98
C ASN A 436 40.61 -1.79 10.36
N HIS A 437 39.80 -2.76 10.75
CA HIS A 437 39.86 -3.44 12.05
C HIS A 437 39.83 -2.50 13.27
N ASP A 438 39.24 -1.32 13.12
CA ASP A 438 39.26 -0.28 14.15
C ASP A 438 37.86 0.28 14.41
N TRP A 439 37.48 0.33 15.68
CA TRP A 439 36.20 0.91 16.10
C TRP A 439 36.17 2.44 16.00
N ASN A 440 37.33 3.10 15.97
CA ASN A 440 37.43 4.54 15.70
C ASN A 440 37.39 4.86 14.20
N SER A 441 37.47 3.83 13.34
CA SER A 441 37.14 3.92 11.92
C SER A 441 35.63 3.68 11.72
N ASP A 442 35.18 3.72 10.46
CA ASP A 442 33.77 3.47 10.16
C ASP A 442 33.40 2.03 10.48
N ASN A 443 32.23 1.88 11.07
CA ASN A 443 31.59 0.61 11.30
C ASN A 443 30.12 0.75 10.97
N TRP A 444 29.52 -0.31 10.46
CA TRP A 444 28.15 -0.30 9.99
C TRP A 444 27.40 -1.45 10.65
N GLY A 445 26.21 -1.11 11.12
CA GLY A 445 25.27 -2.04 11.71
C GLY A 445 23.86 -1.54 11.45
N GLY A 446 22.89 -2.04 12.17
CA GLY A 446 21.51 -1.62 12.08
C GLY A 446 20.62 -2.81 12.38
N GLN A 447 19.45 -2.54 12.95
CA GLN A 447 18.40 -3.54 12.98
C GLN A 447 18.07 -3.90 11.53
N PRO A 448 18.11 -5.18 11.15
CA PRO A 448 17.61 -5.62 9.86
C PRO A 448 16.09 -5.44 9.85
N ALA A 449 15.60 -4.22 9.71
CA ALA A 449 14.26 -3.99 9.22
C ALA A 449 14.31 -4.47 7.76
N SER A 450 13.95 -5.73 7.55
CA SER A 450 13.93 -6.28 6.21
C SER A 450 12.89 -5.50 5.43
N VAL A 451 13.30 -4.78 4.39
CA VAL A 451 12.34 -4.51 3.32
C VAL A 451 12.16 -5.86 2.67
N ALA A 452 10.94 -6.41 2.71
CA ALA A 452 10.63 -7.61 1.95
C ALA A 452 11.51 -8.85 2.30
N GLY A 453 12.03 -8.98 3.53
CA GLY A 453 12.72 -10.20 4.00
C GLY A 453 14.10 -10.52 3.39
N MET A 454 14.66 -9.66 2.52
CA MET A 454 15.97 -9.92 1.88
C MET A 454 16.90 -8.70 1.81
N ILE A 455 16.39 -7.50 2.12
CA ILE A 455 17.10 -6.24 1.91
C ILE A 455 17.37 -5.60 3.27
N TYR A 456 18.64 -5.27 3.49
CA TYR A 456 19.04 -4.63 4.72
C TYR A 456 19.90 -3.41 4.42
N THR A 457 19.58 -2.31 5.09
CA THR A 457 20.40 -1.10 5.09
C THR A 457 21.13 -1.03 6.41
N ALA A 458 22.45 -0.96 6.33
CA ALA A 458 23.28 -0.64 7.47
C ALA A 458 23.40 0.87 7.61
N LYS A 459 23.28 1.34 8.84
CA LYS A 459 23.61 2.70 9.25
C LYS A 459 25.03 2.72 9.81
N ALA A 460 25.76 3.79 9.50
CA ALA A 460 27.02 4.08 10.16
C ALA A 460 26.80 4.14 11.68
N SER A 461 27.62 3.41 12.43
CA SER A 461 27.47 3.23 13.88
C SER A 461 26.09 2.71 14.32
N GLY A 462 25.36 2.01 13.45
CA GLY A 462 24.08 1.38 13.79
C GLY A 462 24.22 0.19 14.75
N ASP A 463 23.09 -0.31 15.23
CA ASP A 463 22.98 -1.46 16.16
C ASP A 463 23.62 -2.75 15.60
N ASN A 464 23.69 -3.80 16.41
CA ASN A 464 24.15 -5.11 15.92
C ASN A 464 23.14 -5.72 14.95
N ILE A 465 23.64 -6.39 13.92
CA ILE A 465 22.85 -7.17 12.97
C ILE A 465 22.71 -8.59 13.50
N ASN A 466 21.48 -9.09 13.61
CA ASN A 466 21.19 -10.47 14.00
C ASN A 466 21.11 -11.38 12.78
N ILE A 467 21.81 -12.52 12.82
CA ILE A 467 21.75 -13.54 11.76
C ILE A 467 21.63 -14.96 12.35
N PRO A 468 20.77 -15.83 11.81
CA PRO A 468 20.71 -17.24 12.19
C PRO A 468 21.98 -18.03 11.83
N ALA A 469 22.07 -19.25 12.38
CA ALA A 469 23.09 -20.21 11.97
C ALA A 469 22.94 -20.59 10.49
N GLY A 470 24.06 -20.79 9.79
CA GLY A 470 24.07 -21.19 8.40
C GLY A 470 25.30 -20.70 7.65
N THR A 471 25.41 -21.13 6.40
CA THR A 471 26.42 -20.63 5.45
C THR A 471 25.77 -19.58 4.56
N TYR A 472 26.42 -18.42 4.43
CA TYR A 472 25.91 -17.28 3.68
C TYR A 472 26.98 -16.73 2.74
N ASP A 473 26.53 -16.32 1.56
CA ASP A 473 27.20 -15.30 0.75
C ASP A 473 26.79 -13.91 1.28
N ILE A 474 27.77 -13.12 1.69
CA ILE A 474 27.60 -11.82 2.34
C ILE A 474 28.10 -10.74 1.37
N TYR A 475 27.24 -9.80 1.05
CA TYR A 475 27.55 -8.65 0.18
C TYR A 475 27.36 -7.36 0.95
N PHE A 476 28.27 -6.41 0.80
CA PHE A 476 28.18 -5.09 1.41
C PHE A 476 28.72 -4.01 0.47
N ASN A 477 28.01 -2.89 0.39
CA ASN A 477 28.45 -1.71 -0.34
C ASN A 477 28.62 -0.54 0.63
N ASP A 478 29.87 -0.09 0.84
CA ASP A 478 30.18 0.89 1.88
C ASP A 478 29.79 2.33 1.52
N ILE A 479 29.51 2.62 0.24
CA ILE A 479 28.97 3.93 -0.20
C ILE A 479 27.50 4.03 0.18
N THR A 480 26.71 3.02 -0.17
CA THR A 480 25.25 3.03 0.00
C THR A 480 24.79 2.52 1.36
N GLY A 481 25.67 1.81 2.09
CA GLY A 481 25.33 1.11 3.32
C GLY A 481 24.45 -0.13 3.10
N LYS A 482 24.16 -0.53 1.86
CA LYS A 482 23.31 -1.70 1.58
C LYS A 482 24.10 -2.99 1.79
N PHE A 483 23.44 -4.00 2.36
CA PHE A 483 24.00 -5.34 2.49
C PHE A 483 22.95 -6.42 2.19
N MET A 484 23.44 -7.60 1.84
CA MET A 484 22.61 -8.77 1.56
C MET A 484 23.26 -10.02 2.13
N PHE A 485 22.45 -10.85 2.80
CA PHE A 485 22.82 -12.20 3.25
C PHE A 485 22.05 -13.21 2.42
N VAL A 486 22.74 -13.92 1.54
CA VAL A 486 22.12 -14.96 0.72
C VAL A 486 22.61 -16.31 1.18
N LYS A 487 21.71 -17.15 1.70
CA LYS A 487 22.08 -18.49 2.16
C LYS A 487 22.74 -19.26 1.02
N ALA A 488 23.91 -19.85 1.26
CA ALA A 488 24.56 -20.69 0.26
C ALA A 488 23.68 -21.91 -0.02
N ASN A 489 23.57 -22.29 -1.30
CA ASN A 489 22.81 -23.47 -1.73
C ASN A 489 23.48 -24.77 -1.27
#